data_AF-A0A962QLW8-F1
#
_entry.id   AF-A0A962QLW8-F1
#
_cell.length_a   1.000
_cell.length_b   1.000
_cell.length_c   1.000
_cell.angle_alpha   90.00
_cell.angle_beta   90.00
_cell.angle_gamma   90.00
#
_symmetry.space_group_name_H-M   'P 1'
#
loop_
_entity.id
_entity.type
_entity.pdbx_description
1 polymer ?
#
loop_
_entity_poly.entity_id
_entity_poly.type
_entity_poly.pdbx_seq_one_letter_code
_entity_poly.pdbx_strand_id
1 'polypeptide(L)'
;MNPLWFVRIPFAITFSGHGAGKLLMPVASAQMLDMSVALSLLVGIAEVLTGIGAVVGGIERAPHRRLVNRLTGIAAVPVLLGAIFLVHWPRWSFVASESHPFGGMEFQVLLLGVALVLYAEGHRPGSA
;
A
#
# COMPACT_ATOMS: atom_id res chain seq x y z
N MET A 1 -24.03 1.45 5.44
CA MET A 1 -22.60 1.06 5.53
C MET A 1 -21.83 1.90 4.53
N ASN A 2 -20.73 2.55 4.91
CA ASN A 2 -19.94 3.35 3.97
C ASN A 2 -19.39 2.44 2.85
N PRO A 3 -19.76 2.64 1.57
CA PRO A 3 -19.33 1.76 0.47
C PRO A 3 -17.80 1.73 0.30
N LEU A 4 -17.07 2.70 0.85
CA LEU A 4 -15.60 2.67 0.89
C LEU A 4 -15.04 1.48 1.67
N TRP A 5 -15.83 0.80 2.53
CA TRP A 5 -15.39 -0.42 3.18
C TRP A 5 -15.07 -1.54 2.18
N PHE A 6 -15.76 -1.60 1.04
CA PHE A 6 -15.45 -2.55 -0.04
C PHE A 6 -14.10 -2.28 -0.72
N VAL A 7 -13.53 -1.08 -0.54
CA VAL A 7 -12.20 -0.72 -1.03
C VAL A 7 -11.17 -0.85 0.09
N ARG A 8 -11.50 -0.38 1.30
CA ARG A 8 -10.59 -0.35 2.45
C ARG A 8 -10.18 -1.73 2.91
N ILE A 9 -11.10 -2.69 2.98
CA ILE A 9 -10.78 -4.04 3.46
C ILE A 9 -9.82 -4.76 2.51
N PRO A 10 -10.07 -4.87 1.20
CA PRO A 10 -9.11 -5.49 0.28
C PRO A 10 -7.76 -4.76 0.28
N PHE A 11 -7.77 -3.42 0.23
CA PHE A 11 -6.54 -2.63 0.29
C PHE A 11 -5.73 -2.91 1.56
N ALA A 12 -6.40 -2.98 2.72
CA ALA A 12 -5.77 -3.29 4.00
C ALA A 12 -5.17 -4.70 4.05
N ILE A 13 -5.89 -5.69 3.53
CA ILE A 13 -5.43 -7.08 3.48
C ILE A 13 -4.20 -7.19 2.57
N THR A 14 -4.25 -6.59 1.38
CA THR A 14 -3.13 -6.62 0.43
C THR A 14 -1.86 -6.04 1.05
N PHE A 15 -1.95 -4.82 1.59
CA PHE A 15 -0.81 -4.16 2.22
C PHE A 15 -0.30 -4.91 3.45
N SER A 16 -1.20 -5.37 4.32
CA SER A 16 -0.79 -6.13 5.51
C SER A 16 -0.12 -7.45 5.13
N GLY A 17 -0.58 -8.14 4.09
CA GLY A 17 0.02 -9.38 3.60
C GLY A 17 1.44 -9.17 3.05
N HIS A 18 1.63 -8.17 2.19
CA HIS A 18 2.96 -7.82 1.68
C HIS A 18 3.92 -7.39 2.80
N GLY A 19 3.43 -6.55 3.73
CA GLY A 19 4.21 -6.07 4.85
C GLY A 19 4.60 -7.20 5.80
N ALA A 20 3.64 -8.05 6.19
CA ALA A 20 3.90 -9.21 7.04
C ALA A 20 4.95 -10.14 6.43
N GLY A 21 4.89 -10.40 5.12
CA GLY A 21 5.92 -11.20 4.42
C GLY A 21 7.32 -10.61 4.59
N LYS A 22 7.47 -9.29 4.41
CA LYS A 22 8.75 -8.58 4.59
C LYS A 22 9.24 -8.60 6.04
N LEU A 23 8.34 -8.57 7.02
CA LEU A 23 8.71 -8.60 8.44
C LEU A 23 9.04 -10.01 8.94
N LEU A 24 8.36 -11.04 8.42
CA LEU A 24 8.60 -12.44 8.79
C LEU A 24 9.83 -13.02 8.12
N MET A 25 10.13 -12.59 6.89
CA MET A 25 11.27 -13.08 6.10
C MET A 25 12.09 -11.92 5.51
N PRO A 26 12.71 -11.06 6.34
CA PRO A 26 13.32 -9.82 5.86
C PRO A 26 14.56 -10.06 4.98
N VAL A 27 15.36 -11.07 5.27
CA VAL A 27 16.55 -11.40 4.46
C VAL A 27 16.15 -11.93 3.09
N ALA A 28 15.21 -12.88 3.05
CA ALA A 28 14.73 -13.45 1.78
C ALA A 28 14.02 -12.39 0.91
N SER A 29 13.23 -11.51 1.53
CA SER A 29 12.55 -10.41 0.84
C SER A 29 13.53 -9.40 0.26
N ALA A 30 14.56 -9.06 1.03
CA ALA A 30 15.63 -8.16 0.60
C ALA A 30 16.41 -8.74 -0.59
N GLN A 31 16.77 -10.02 -0.54
CA GLN A 31 17.44 -10.73 -1.64
C GLN A 31 16.55 -10.80 -2.90
N MET A 32 15.26 -11.12 -2.72
CA MET A 32 14.31 -11.23 -3.83
C MET A 32 14.11 -9.90 -4.57
N LEU A 33 14.19 -8.77 -3.86
CA LEU A 33 13.97 -7.43 -4.40
C LEU A 33 15.28 -6.65 -4.65
N ASP A 34 16.43 -7.32 -4.55
CA ASP A 34 17.76 -6.74 -4.70
C ASP A 34 17.96 -5.43 -3.90
N MET A 35 17.56 -5.46 -2.63
CA MET A 35 17.65 -4.32 -1.73
C MET A 35 18.27 -4.68 -0.37
N SER A 36 18.60 -3.67 0.43
CA SER A 36 19.11 -3.90 1.78
C SER A 36 18.01 -4.44 2.71
N VAL A 37 18.40 -5.24 3.69
CA VAL A 37 17.49 -5.74 4.74
C VAL A 37 16.80 -4.59 5.48
N ALA A 38 17.54 -3.51 5.74
CA ALA A 38 17.00 -2.32 6.38
C ALA A 38 15.88 -1.66 5.54
N LEU A 39 16.07 -1.55 4.22
CA LEU A 39 15.05 -1.00 3.34
C LEU A 39 13.83 -1.94 3.24
N SER A 40 14.05 -3.26 3.13
CA SER A 40 12.97 -4.25 3.13
C SER A 40 12.13 -4.17 4.41
N LEU A 41 12.77 -4.03 5.58
CA LEU A 41 12.07 -3.85 6.87
C LEU A 41 11.29 -2.53 6.90
N LEU A 42 11.88 -1.43 6.45
CA LEU A 42 11.20 -0.13 6.39
C LEU A 42 9.94 -0.20 5.52
N VAL A 43 10.04 -0.81 4.34
CA VAL A 43 8.90 -1.03 3.45
C VAL A 43 7.86 -1.93 4.13
N GLY A 44 8.28 -3.02 4.77
CA GLY A 44 7.37 -3.91 5.49
C GLY A 44 6.59 -3.22 6.61
N ILE A 45 7.24 -2.37 7.41
CA ILE A 45 6.60 -1.57 8.45
C ILE A 45 5.61 -0.59 7.80
N ALA A 46 6.03 0.13 6.76
CA ALA A 46 5.17 1.08 6.06
C ALA A 46 3.92 0.40 5.48
N GLU A 47 4.06 -0.81 4.95
CA GLU A 47 2.96 -1.59 4.39
C GLU A 47 1.99 -2.08 5.48
N VAL A 48 2.47 -2.60 6.60
CA VAL A 48 1.60 -3.00 7.73
C VAL A 48 0.87 -1.80 8.30
N LEU A 49 1.56 -0.68 8.53
CA LEU A 49 0.94 0.55 9.03
C LEU A 49 -0.09 1.12 8.04
N THR A 50 0.16 0.99 6.74
CA THR A 50 -0.82 1.33 5.70
C THR A 50 -2.07 0.47 5.82
N GLY A 51 -1.92 -0.85 6.03
CA GLY A 51 -3.06 -1.75 6.21
C GLY A 51 -3.89 -1.41 7.45
N ILE A 52 -3.24 -1.19 8.58
CA ILE A 52 -3.88 -0.76 9.83
C ILE A 52 -4.58 0.59 9.64
N GLY A 53 -3.89 1.56 9.04
CA GLY A 53 -4.40 2.90 8.81
C GLY A 53 -5.62 2.92 7.88
N ALA A 54 -5.66 2.04 6.87
CA ALA A 54 -6.82 1.91 5.98
C ALA A 54 -8.09 1.46 6.73
N VAL A 55 -7.95 0.58 7.73
CA VAL A 55 -9.05 0.13 8.60
C VAL A 55 -9.42 1.25 9.59
N VAL A 56 -8.47 1.75 10.36
CA VAL A 56 -8.71 2.76 11.41
C VAL A 56 -9.28 4.05 10.80
N GLY A 57 -8.76 4.50 9.66
CA GLY A 57 -9.24 5.67 8.92
C GLY A 57 -10.65 5.51 8.33
N GLY A 58 -11.17 4.28 8.27
CA GLY A 58 -12.53 3.96 7.85
C GLY A 58 -13.56 4.01 8.98
N ILE A 59 -13.12 3.92 10.23
CA ILE A 59 -14.01 3.98 11.41
C ILE A 59 -14.43 5.43 11.62
N GLU A 60 -15.71 5.73 11.38
CA GLU A 60 -16.25 7.10 11.41
C GLU A 60 -16.00 7.82 12.74
N ARG A 61 -16.06 7.09 13.86
CA ARG A 61 -15.85 7.60 15.22
C ARG A 61 -14.40 7.59 15.69
N ALA A 62 -13.44 7.14 14.87
CA ALA A 62 -12.05 7.11 15.28
C ALA A 62 -11.50 8.53 15.49
N PRO A 63 -10.79 8.80 16.59
CA PRO A 63 -10.13 10.08 16.79
C PRO A 63 -9.10 10.30 15.68
N HIS A 64 -8.97 11.54 15.22
CA HIS A 64 -8.02 11.93 14.18
C HIS A 64 -8.13 11.13 12.86
N ARG A 65 -9.29 10.55 12.54
CA ARG A 65 -9.55 9.76 11.31
C ARG A 65 -8.98 10.38 10.02
N ARG A 66 -9.07 11.70 9.88
CA ARG A 66 -8.54 12.44 8.71
C ARG A 66 -7.01 12.37 8.64
N LEU A 67 -6.33 12.57 9.76
CA LEU A 67 -4.87 12.42 9.84
C LEU A 67 -4.45 10.99 9.51
N VAL A 68 -5.16 9.99 10.06
CA VAL A 68 -4.91 8.57 9.75
C VAL A 68 -5.03 8.29 8.26
N ASN A 69 -6.06 8.82 7.59
CA ASN A 69 -6.22 8.67 6.14
C ASN A 69 -5.08 9.36 5.35
N ARG A 70 -4.61 10.54 5.77
CA ARG A 70 -3.45 11.21 5.16
C ARG A 70 -2.18 10.36 5.29
N LEU A 71 -1.88 9.90 6.51
CA LEU A 71 -0.67 9.11 6.79
C LEU A 71 -0.70 7.76 6.07
N THR A 72 -1.86 7.11 6.00
CA THR A 72 -2.07 5.90 5.19
C THR A 72 -1.68 6.14 3.73
N GLY A 73 -2.18 7.21 3.12
CA GLY A 73 -1.83 7.56 1.75
C GLY A 73 -0.34 7.90 1.57
N ILE A 74 0.24 8.69 2.48
CA ILE A 74 1.66 9.05 2.46
C ILE A 74 2.58 7.83 2.58
N ALA A 75 2.19 6.83 3.37
CA ALA A 75 2.97 5.59 3.49
C ALA A 75 2.83 4.71 2.25
N ALA A 76 1.61 4.58 1.70
CA ALA A 76 1.31 3.71 0.57
C ALA A 76 1.91 4.19 -0.76
N VAL A 77 1.79 5.49 -1.06
CA VAL A 77 2.19 6.07 -2.36
C VAL A 77 3.66 5.79 -2.71
N PRO A 78 4.67 6.11 -1.88
CA PRO A 78 6.07 5.86 -2.22
C PRO A 78 6.39 4.36 -2.32
N VAL A 79 5.75 3.50 -1.52
CA VAL A 79 5.90 2.04 -1.62
C VAL A 79 5.41 1.54 -2.97
N LEU A 80 4.23 1.97 -3.41
CA LEU A 80 3.65 1.58 -4.69
C LEU A 80 4.45 2.11 -5.87
N LEU A 81 4.91 3.37 -5.80
CA LEU A 81 5.80 3.93 -6.82
C LEU A 81 7.11 3.14 -6.89
N GLY A 82 7.73 2.83 -5.76
CA GLY A 82 8.92 1.99 -5.70
C GLY A 82 8.69 0.63 -6.35
N ALA A 83 7.61 -0.07 -5.99
CA ALA A 83 7.26 -1.35 -6.60
C ALA A 83 7.06 -1.25 -8.12
N ILE A 84 6.34 -0.23 -8.59
CA ILE A 84 6.12 0.00 -10.03
C ILE A 84 7.46 0.13 -10.75
N PHE A 85 8.32 1.03 -10.32
CA PHE A 85 9.57 1.31 -11.03
C PHE A 85 10.64 0.23 -10.88
N LEU A 86 10.63 -0.53 -9.79
CA LEU A 86 11.66 -1.54 -9.54
C LEU A 86 11.33 -2.89 -10.19
N VAL A 87 10.05 -3.32 -10.19
CA VAL A 87 9.73 -4.73 -10.50
C VAL A 87 8.54 -4.94 -11.44
N HIS A 88 7.76 -3.91 -11.78
CA HIS A 88 6.55 -4.07 -12.59
C HIS A 88 6.53 -3.30 -13.92
N TRP A 89 7.26 -2.19 -14.01
CA TRP A 89 7.35 -1.36 -15.22
C TRP A 89 8.24 -2.02 -16.29
N PRO A 90 8.00 -1.80 -17.60
CA PRO A 90 6.90 -1.05 -18.25
C PRO A 90 5.67 -1.91 -18.59
N ARG A 91 5.64 -3.18 -18.19
CA ARG A 91 4.56 -4.08 -18.57
C ARG A 91 3.25 -3.69 -17.89
N TRP A 92 2.17 -3.57 -18.67
CA TRP A 92 0.83 -3.33 -18.09
C TRP A 92 0.24 -4.59 -17.45
N SER A 93 0.16 -5.69 -18.22
CA SER A 93 -0.52 -6.92 -17.79
C SER A 93 0.04 -7.49 -16.49
N PHE A 94 -0.82 -7.72 -15.49
CA PHE A 94 -0.47 -8.34 -14.21
C PHE A 94 0.08 -9.77 -14.34
N VAL A 95 -0.10 -10.42 -15.49
CA VAL A 95 0.36 -11.80 -15.72
C VAL A 95 1.89 -11.83 -15.79
N ALA A 96 2.48 -12.66 -14.94
CA ALA A 96 3.92 -12.91 -14.88
C ALA A 96 4.46 -13.41 -16.23
N SER A 97 5.70 -13.05 -16.52
CA SER A 97 6.42 -13.45 -17.73
C SER A 97 7.91 -13.53 -17.45
N GLU A 98 8.68 -14.11 -18.37
CA GLU A 98 10.15 -14.24 -18.22
C GLU A 98 10.84 -12.89 -17.96
N SER A 99 10.38 -11.81 -18.60
CA SER A 99 10.93 -10.47 -18.39
C SER A 99 10.40 -9.76 -17.15
N HIS A 100 9.26 -10.20 -16.61
CA HIS A 100 8.58 -9.58 -15.46
C HIS A 100 8.05 -10.70 -14.55
N PRO A 101 8.92 -11.33 -13.75
CA PRO A 101 8.54 -12.49 -12.92
C PRO A 101 7.49 -12.12 -11.85
N PHE A 102 7.39 -10.85 -11.48
CA PHE A 102 6.40 -10.33 -10.54
C PHE A 102 5.11 -9.81 -11.21
N GLY A 103 4.97 -9.97 -12.54
CA GLY A 103 3.86 -9.39 -13.30
C GLY A 103 4.03 -7.89 -13.58
N GLY A 104 3.10 -7.34 -14.38
CA GLY A 104 3.06 -5.91 -14.72
C GLY A 104 2.33 -5.03 -13.70
N MET A 105 2.25 -3.74 -14.02
CA MET A 105 1.87 -2.67 -13.08
C MET A 105 0.36 -2.41 -12.90
N GLU A 106 -0.52 -3.13 -13.60
CA GLU A 106 -1.98 -2.91 -13.55
C GLU A 106 -2.53 -2.87 -12.11
N PHE A 107 -2.13 -3.83 -11.28
CA PHE A 107 -2.62 -3.93 -9.90
C PHE A 107 -2.08 -2.79 -9.02
N GLN A 108 -0.81 -2.44 -9.16
CA GLN A 108 -0.12 -1.41 -8.39
C GLN A 108 -0.66 -0.02 -8.75
N VAL A 109 -1.00 0.22 -10.01
CA VAL A 109 -1.65 1.45 -10.47
C VAL A 109 -3.05 1.58 -9.86
N LEU A 110 -3.83 0.49 -9.80
CA LEU A 110 -5.13 0.50 -9.13
C LEU A 110 -5.00 0.84 -7.64
N LEU A 111 -4.08 0.17 -6.93
CA LEU A 111 -3.80 0.45 -5.52
C LEU A 111 -3.29 1.87 -5.30
N LEU A 112 -2.50 2.41 -6.23
CA LEU A 112 -2.02 3.79 -6.17
C LEU A 112 -3.19 4.78 -6.25
N GLY A 113 -4.15 4.52 -7.14
CA GLY A 113 -5.40 5.29 -7.19
C GLY A 113 -6.15 5.26 -5.84
N VAL A 114 -6.26 4.09 -5.21
CA VAL A 114 -6.90 3.96 -3.89
C VAL A 114 -6.13 4.74 -2.81
N ALA A 115 -4.79 4.63 -2.78
CA ALA A 115 -3.94 5.34 -1.84
C ALA A 115 -4.10 6.87 -1.97
N LEU A 116 -4.18 7.38 -3.20
CA LEU A 116 -4.41 8.79 -3.49
C LEU A 116 -5.82 9.25 -3.06
N VAL A 117 -6.84 8.40 -3.23
CA VAL A 117 -8.18 8.69 -2.70
C VAL A 117 -8.13 8.81 -1.18
N LEU A 118 -7.54 7.86 -0.47
CA LEU A 118 -7.41 7.91 0.99
C LEU A 118 -6.66 9.16 1.46
N TYR A 119 -5.56 9.50 0.78
CA TYR A 119 -4.83 10.75 1.02
C TYR A 119 -5.74 11.98 0.87
N ALA A 120 -6.49 12.07 -0.23
CA ALA A 120 -7.40 13.18 -0.51
C ALA A 120 -8.57 13.26 0.49
N GLU A 121 -9.11 12.12 0.95
CA GLU A 121 -10.15 12.10 2.00
C GLU A 121 -9.69 12.78 3.28
N GLY A 122 -8.41 12.61 3.62
CA GLY A 122 -7.79 13.27 4.76
C GLY A 122 -7.67 14.79 4.63
N HIS A 123 -7.81 15.34 3.42
CA HIS A 123 -7.72 16.78 3.12
C HIS A 123 -9.06 17.48 2.95
N ARG A 124 -10.18 16.75 2.90
CA ARG A 124 -11.50 17.38 2.76
C ARG A 124 -11.74 18.37 3.92
N PRO A 125 -12.37 19.54 3.70
CA PRO A 125 -12.83 20.40 4.77
C PRO A 125 -13.86 19.67 5.66
N GLY A 126 -13.99 20.07 6.92
CA GLY A 126 -15.14 19.67 7.75
C GLY A 126 -16.32 20.57 7.45
N SER A 127 -17.51 20.00 7.21
CA SER A 127 -18.73 20.73 7.57
C SER A 127 -18.70 20.88 9.09
N ALA A 128 -18.57 22.12 9.55
CA ALA A 128 -18.76 22.48 10.95
C ALA A 128 -20.17 22.11 11.42
#